data_AF-A0A5N7ZJE9-F1
#
_entry.id   AF-A0A5N7ZJE9-F1
#
_cell.length_a   1.000
_cell.length_b   1.000
_cell.length_c   1.000
_cell.angle_alpha   90.00
_cell.angle_beta   90.00
_cell.angle_gamma   90.00
#
_symmetry.space_group_name_H-M   'P 1'
#
loop_
_entity.id
_entity.type
_entity.pdbx_description
1 polymer ?
#
loop_
_entity_poly.entity_id
_entity_poly.type
_entity_poly.pdbx_seq_one_letter_code
_entity_poly.pdbx_strand_id
1 'polypeptide(L)'
;MLFFINLINDFLLKNSHSLNKEDLNLQLLSHEDYPSFRSVSDTFDYFGIENLAATVPVEALEQLPEFFLTLINMEGKSFFVSVHKTQNRISCKSTEKKSQQYSYADFKTIWSGTVIVVEKNTVPSNAKNRQILVVLGIAAALTLLTLLYPFSLISALIGLLTLIGIYISWLITKEELGIRDTITATLCSTLNEKGSCSNIINSKVRFLGLISLSTATGIFFTSQLPILLFIGFDVTFFSIALLAAIPAVLYSLYSQA
;
A
#
# COMPACT_ATOMS: atom_id res chain seq x y z
N MET A 1 22.26 13.40 9.87
CA MET A 1 21.06 13.46 9.01
C MET A 1 20.72 12.09 8.39
N LEU A 2 21.60 11.49 7.56
CA LEU A 2 21.38 10.15 6.96
C LEU A 2 21.09 9.00 7.95
N PHE A 3 21.64 9.06 9.17
CA PHE A 3 21.45 8.01 10.16
C PHE A 3 20.00 7.87 10.67
N PHE A 4 19.24 8.98 10.74
CA PHE A 4 17.86 8.98 11.21
C PHE A 4 16.93 8.26 10.23
N ILE A 5 17.02 8.62 8.96
CA ILE A 5 16.25 7.98 7.87
C ILE A 5 16.60 6.49 7.74
N ASN A 6 17.90 6.14 7.84
CA ASN A 6 18.32 4.74 7.81
C ASN A 6 17.75 3.93 8.97
N LEU A 7 17.60 4.54 10.15
CA LEU A 7 17.02 3.90 11.33
C LEU A 7 15.51 3.65 11.14
N ILE A 8 14.79 4.64 10.61
CA ILE A 8 13.36 4.50 10.28
C ILE A 8 13.15 3.42 9.21
N ASN A 9 13.96 3.43 8.15
CA ASN A 9 13.88 2.42 7.10
C ASN A 9 14.16 0.99 7.62
N ASP A 10 15.17 0.83 8.48
CA ASP A 10 15.47 -0.46 9.14
C ASP A 10 14.30 -0.94 10.03
N PHE A 11 13.66 -0.01 10.74
CA PHE A 11 12.48 -0.30 11.55
C PHE A 11 11.27 -0.74 10.71
N LEU A 12 11.00 -0.08 9.58
CA LEU A 12 9.92 -0.45 8.68
C LEU A 12 10.13 -1.85 8.07
N LEU A 13 11.35 -2.14 7.61
CA LEU A 13 11.70 -3.45 7.05
C LEU A 13 11.50 -4.58 8.07
N LYS A 14 11.87 -4.36 9.34
CA LYS A 14 11.64 -5.33 10.42
C LYS A 14 10.16 -5.59 10.69
N ASN A 15 9.31 -4.59 10.47
CA ASN A 15 7.85 -4.71 10.55
C ASN A 15 7.19 -5.12 9.22
N SER A 16 7.98 -5.63 8.26
CA SER A 16 7.51 -6.11 6.95
C SER A 16 6.91 -5.03 6.04
N HIS A 17 7.23 -3.77 6.29
CA HIS A 17 6.90 -2.65 5.41
C HIS A 17 8.10 -2.32 4.51
N SER A 18 7.88 -2.34 3.20
CA SER A 18 8.90 -1.98 2.20
C SER A 18 8.47 -0.70 1.51
N LEU A 19 9.20 0.39 1.74
CA LEU A 19 9.00 1.67 1.06
C LEU A 19 10.19 1.98 0.17
N ASN A 20 9.95 2.78 -0.87
CA ASN A 20 11.04 3.40 -1.60
C ASN A 20 11.79 4.36 -0.66
N LYS A 21 13.10 4.16 -0.56
CA LYS A 21 13.97 4.95 0.32
C LYS A 21 14.03 6.42 -0.08
N GLU A 22 13.94 6.73 -1.37
CA GLU A 22 13.97 8.09 -1.90
C GLU A 22 12.70 8.84 -1.50
N ASP A 23 11.53 8.21 -1.70
CA ASP A 23 10.24 8.77 -1.34
C ASP A 23 10.11 8.99 0.18
N LEU A 24 10.54 8.01 0.98
CA LEU A 24 10.60 8.13 2.44
C LEU A 24 11.48 9.31 2.88
N ASN A 25 12.63 9.48 2.22
CA ASN A 25 13.55 10.55 2.53
C ASN A 25 12.96 11.93 2.17
N LEU A 26 12.36 12.05 0.98
CA LEU A 26 11.69 13.27 0.55
C LEU A 26 10.58 13.66 1.53
N GLN A 27 9.70 12.72 1.87
CA GLN A 27 8.56 13.00 2.75
C GLN A 27 9.00 13.42 4.17
N LEU A 28 9.97 12.72 4.75
CA LEU A 28 10.50 13.08 6.07
C LEU A 28 11.18 14.46 6.07
N LEU A 29 12.00 14.76 5.06
CA LEU A 29 12.75 16.02 4.98
C LEU A 29 11.84 17.23 4.66
N SER A 30 10.71 16.99 4.02
CA SER A 30 9.72 18.03 3.73
C SER A 30 8.83 18.39 4.93
N HIS A 31 8.88 17.64 6.02
CA HIS A 31 8.06 17.88 7.20
C HIS A 31 8.62 19.04 8.05
N GLU A 32 7.77 20.00 8.43
CA GLU A 32 8.15 21.19 9.20
C GLU A 32 8.83 20.84 10.54
N ASP A 33 8.27 19.86 11.25
CA ASP A 33 8.78 19.39 12.54
C ASP A 33 9.91 18.34 12.44
N TYR A 34 10.62 18.20 11.31
CA TYR A 34 11.73 17.25 11.21
C TYR A 34 12.94 17.67 12.09
N PRO A 35 13.63 16.75 12.80
CA PRO A 35 13.40 15.32 12.96
C PRO A 35 12.69 14.97 14.28
N SER A 36 11.36 15.05 14.33
CA SER A 36 10.55 14.75 15.52
C SER A 36 9.73 13.45 15.40
N PHE A 37 9.22 12.95 16.54
CA PHE A 37 8.25 11.84 16.58
C PHE A 37 7.03 12.09 15.70
N ARG A 38 6.54 13.33 15.72
CA ARG A 38 5.40 13.75 14.90
C ARG A 38 5.71 13.63 13.41
N SER A 39 6.88 14.11 12.97
CA SER A 39 7.28 13.97 11.57
C SER A 39 7.33 12.51 11.10
N VAL A 40 7.67 11.58 12.00
CA VAL A 40 7.69 10.14 11.70
C VAL A 40 6.27 9.57 11.64
N SER A 41 5.43 9.88 12.62
CA SER A 41 4.03 9.45 12.68
C SER A 41 3.25 9.93 11.45
N ASP A 42 3.32 11.22 11.14
CA ASP A 42 2.62 11.85 10.02
C ASP A 42 3.15 11.32 8.67
N THR A 43 4.45 10.99 8.59
CA THR A 43 5.02 10.31 7.41
C THR A 43 4.48 8.89 7.26
N PHE A 44 4.36 8.12 8.34
CA PHE A 44 3.77 6.79 8.29
C PHE A 44 2.31 6.83 7.86
N ASP A 45 1.53 7.79 8.37
CA ASP A 45 0.16 8.06 7.95
C ASP A 45 0.07 8.40 6.45
N TYR A 46 1.00 9.23 5.95
CA TYR A 46 1.10 9.54 4.52
C TYR A 46 1.29 8.28 3.66
N PHE A 47 2.12 7.33 4.11
CA PHE A 47 2.33 6.06 3.43
C PHE A 47 1.22 5.02 3.72
N GLY A 48 0.19 5.35 4.50
CA GLY A 48 -0.89 4.44 4.86
C GLY A 48 -0.47 3.33 5.83
N ILE A 49 0.63 3.52 6.55
CA ILE A 49 1.11 2.59 7.57
C ILE A 49 0.40 2.90 8.87
N GLU A 50 -0.48 2.00 9.31
CA GLU A 50 -1.17 2.13 10.59
C GLU A 50 -0.15 2.13 11.73
N ASN A 51 -0.11 3.25 12.46
CA ASN A 51 0.86 3.50 13.50
C ASN A 51 0.19 4.17 14.70
N LEU A 52 0.81 4.02 15.87
CA LEU A 52 0.37 4.65 17.10
C LEU A 52 1.57 5.29 17.80
N ALA A 53 1.57 6.62 17.84
CA ALA A 53 2.46 7.41 18.67
C ALA A 53 1.79 7.69 20.03
N ALA A 54 2.36 7.18 21.12
CA ALA A 54 1.77 7.35 22.44
C ALA A 54 2.84 7.43 23.54
N THR A 55 2.48 8.04 24.67
CA THR A 55 3.25 7.95 25.91
C THR A 55 2.60 6.91 26.80
N VAL A 56 3.35 5.86 27.14
CA VAL A 56 2.89 4.73 27.94
C VAL A 56 3.64 4.65 29.27
N PRO A 57 3.01 4.10 30.31
CA PRO A 57 3.69 3.87 31.59
C PRO A 57 4.82 2.83 31.43
N VAL A 58 5.84 2.93 32.28
CA VAL A 58 7.07 2.11 32.19
C VAL A 58 6.77 0.61 32.36
N GLU A 59 5.70 0.30 33.09
CA GLU A 59 5.17 -1.04 33.33
C GLU A 59 4.64 -1.69 32.04
N ALA A 60 4.21 -0.89 31.05
CA ALA A 60 3.68 -1.40 29.79
C ALA A 60 4.76 -1.91 28.82
N LEU A 61 6.06 -1.74 29.13
CA LEU A 61 7.18 -2.18 28.29
C LEU A 61 7.06 -3.65 27.85
N GLU A 62 6.58 -4.49 28.75
CA GLU A 62 6.44 -5.93 28.53
C GLU A 62 5.31 -6.25 27.54
N GLN A 63 4.30 -5.40 27.44
CA GLN A 63 3.14 -5.54 26.56
C GLN A 63 3.36 -4.98 25.15
N LEU A 64 4.40 -4.14 24.97
CA LEU A 64 4.74 -3.57 23.66
C LEU A 64 5.12 -4.65 22.63
N PRO A 65 4.99 -4.37 21.32
CA PRO A 65 5.45 -5.29 20.28
C PRO A 65 6.96 -5.53 20.31
N GLU A 66 7.41 -6.51 19.52
CA GLU A 66 8.83 -6.90 19.41
C GLU A 66 9.71 -5.75 18.87
N PHE A 67 9.17 -4.94 17.96
CA PHE A 67 9.86 -3.81 17.35
C PHE A 67 9.06 -2.53 17.57
N PHE A 68 9.73 -1.49 18.06
CA PHE A 68 9.15 -0.16 18.23
C PHE A 68 10.22 0.93 18.15
N LEU A 69 9.81 2.17 17.90
CA LEU A 69 10.66 3.35 17.99
C LEU A 69 10.37 4.08 19.31
N THR A 70 11.40 4.64 19.93
CA THR A 70 11.26 5.33 21.23
C THR A 70 12.35 6.39 21.42
N LEU A 71 12.15 7.26 22.41
CA LEU A 71 13.21 8.08 22.97
C LEU A 71 13.80 7.41 24.22
N ILE A 72 15.12 7.53 24.38
CA ILE A 72 15.83 7.20 25.61
C ILE A 72 16.60 8.42 26.09
N ASN A 73 16.68 8.62 27.40
CA ASN A 73 17.39 9.70 28.03
C ASN A 73 18.71 9.18 28.61
N MET A 74 19.83 9.71 28.12
CA MET A 74 21.16 9.42 28.65
C MET A 74 21.91 10.72 28.86
N GLU A 75 22.50 10.88 30.04
CA GLU A 75 23.35 12.05 30.35
C GLU A 75 22.64 13.39 30.08
N GLY A 76 21.33 13.47 30.31
CA GLY A 76 20.51 14.66 30.08
C GLY A 76 20.15 14.94 28.60
N LYS A 77 20.47 14.03 27.68
CA LYS A 77 20.11 14.13 26.25
C LYS A 77 19.13 13.01 25.85
N SER A 78 18.16 13.36 25.03
CA SER A 78 17.20 12.42 24.45
C SER A 78 17.71 11.90 23.11
N PHE A 79 17.71 10.59 22.94
CA PHE A 79 18.15 9.92 21.71
C PHE A 79 17.00 9.13 21.10
N PHE A 80 16.82 9.29 19.79
CA PHE A 80 15.90 8.49 19.01
C PHE A 80 16.50 7.11 18.75
N VAL A 81 15.78 6.04 19.12
CA VAL A 81 16.26 4.67 18.98
C VAL A 81 15.20 3.73 18.42
N SER A 82 15.66 2.77 17.63
CA SER A 82 14.88 1.59 17.25
C SER A 82 15.17 0.48 18.24
N VAL A 83 14.12 -0.10 18.80
CA VAL A 83 14.19 -1.16 19.79
C VAL A 83 13.79 -2.49 19.16
N HIS A 84 14.56 -3.53 19.47
CA HIS A 84 14.22 -4.93 19.27
C HIS A 84 14.17 -5.64 20.62
N LYS A 85 12.98 -6.06 21.02
CA LYS A 85 12.70 -6.72 22.29
C LYS A 85 12.73 -8.23 22.10
N THR A 86 13.59 -8.90 22.84
CA THR A 86 13.63 -10.38 22.94
C THR A 86 13.28 -10.81 24.35
N GLN A 87 13.04 -12.10 24.60
CA GLN A 87 12.60 -12.61 25.91
C GLN A 87 13.48 -12.15 27.09
N ASN A 88 14.80 -12.03 26.90
CA ASN A 88 15.73 -11.69 27.98
C ASN A 88 16.44 -10.34 27.80
N ARG A 89 16.36 -9.71 26.62
CA ARG A 89 17.19 -8.54 26.29
C ARG A 89 16.49 -7.56 25.37
N ILE A 90 16.87 -6.29 25.52
CA ILE A 90 16.42 -5.18 24.68
C ILE A 90 17.63 -4.69 23.90
N SER A 91 17.60 -4.83 22.57
CA SER A 91 18.62 -4.28 21.69
C SER A 91 18.14 -2.94 21.16
N CYS A 92 18.95 -1.90 21.35
CA CYS A 92 18.68 -0.53 20.90
C CYS A 92 19.69 -0.13 19.84
N LYS A 93 19.20 0.33 18.70
CA LYS A 93 20.01 0.94 17.65
C LYS A 93 19.73 2.44 17.66
N SER A 94 20.77 3.25 17.81
CA SER A 94 20.67 4.71 17.86
C SER A 94 21.19 5.33 16.56
N THR A 95 20.77 6.56 16.29
CA THR A 95 21.32 7.42 15.24
C THR A 95 22.79 7.79 15.47
N GLU A 96 23.27 7.79 16.71
CA GLU A 96 24.60 8.31 17.08
C GLU A 96 25.56 7.25 17.63
N LYS A 97 25.06 6.13 18.15
CA LYS A 97 25.87 5.04 18.74
C LYS A 97 25.64 3.71 18.03
N LYS A 98 26.68 2.84 18.05
CA LYS A 98 26.56 1.42 17.65
C LYS A 98 25.46 0.75 18.47
N SER A 99 24.89 -0.33 17.93
CA SER A 99 23.85 -1.13 18.61
C SER A 99 24.28 -1.48 20.04
N GLN A 100 23.43 -1.17 21.02
CA GLN A 100 23.64 -1.44 22.44
C GLN A 100 22.58 -2.40 22.95
N GLN A 101 22.93 -3.24 23.92
CA GLN A 101 22.00 -4.15 24.57
C GLN A 101 21.82 -3.75 26.03
N TYR A 102 20.57 -3.76 26.47
CA TYR A 102 20.15 -3.44 27.82
C TYR A 102 19.39 -4.63 28.42
N SER A 103 19.51 -4.80 29.73
CA SER A 103 18.52 -5.57 30.47
C SER A 103 17.19 -4.79 30.52
N TYR A 104 16.09 -5.47 30.81
CA TYR A 104 14.80 -4.80 31.00
C TYR A 104 14.84 -3.77 32.13
N ALA A 105 15.51 -4.09 33.24
CA ALA A 105 15.64 -3.19 34.38
C ALA A 105 16.41 -1.92 33.99
N ASP A 106 17.56 -2.08 33.33
CA ASP A 106 18.36 -0.93 32.90
C ASP A 106 17.61 -0.07 31.89
N PHE A 107 16.93 -0.70 30.93
CA PHE A 107 16.16 0.02 29.92
C PHE A 107 15.02 0.85 30.54
N LYS A 108 14.30 0.30 31.52
CA LYS A 108 13.22 1.01 32.24
C LYS A 108 13.72 2.30 32.90
N THR A 109 14.99 2.39 33.30
CA THR A 109 15.55 3.62 33.93
C THR A 109 15.85 4.74 32.95
N ILE A 110 16.18 4.41 31.70
CA ILE A 110 16.57 5.37 30.65
C ILE A 110 15.42 5.67 29.69
N TRP A 111 14.34 4.88 29.71
CA TRP A 111 13.24 4.99 28.77
C TRP A 111 12.32 6.16 29.12
N SER A 112 11.95 6.97 28.13
CA SER A 112 11.08 8.14 28.33
C SER A 112 9.58 7.79 28.39
N GLY A 113 9.20 6.55 28.05
CA GLY A 113 7.80 6.14 27.92
C GLY A 113 7.15 6.50 26.58
N THR A 114 7.82 7.27 25.71
CA THR A 114 7.28 7.68 24.40
C THR A 114 7.59 6.62 23.35
N VAL A 115 6.56 6.10 22.68
CA VAL A 115 6.71 5.04 21.67
C VAL A 115 5.97 5.35 20.39
N ILE A 116 6.54 4.88 19.26
CA ILE A 116 5.82 4.66 18.02
C ILE A 116 5.84 3.17 17.74
N VAL A 117 4.65 2.60 17.62
CA VAL A 117 4.44 1.22 17.19
C VAL A 117 3.75 1.23 15.83
N VAL A 118 4.05 0.24 14.99
CA VAL A 118 3.38 0.06 13.69
C VAL A 118 2.77 -1.33 13.65
N GLU A 119 1.62 -1.46 13.02
CA GLU A 119 1.02 -2.77 12.78
C GLU A 119 1.91 -3.55 11.80
N LYS A 120 2.22 -4.81 12.12
CA LYS A 120 3.07 -5.63 11.26
C LYS A 120 2.33 -5.93 9.96
N ASN A 121 2.95 -5.64 8.83
CA ASN A 121 2.33 -5.97 7.54
C ASN A 121 2.29 -7.50 7.36
N THR A 122 1.10 -8.08 7.55
CA THR A 122 0.87 -9.52 7.38
C THR A 122 0.58 -9.90 5.93
N VAL A 123 0.49 -8.93 5.01
CA VAL A 123 0.27 -9.20 3.59
C VAL A 123 1.60 -9.64 2.96
N PRO A 124 1.74 -10.91 2.51
CA PRO A 124 2.96 -11.35 1.85
C PRO A 124 3.09 -10.63 0.50
N SER A 125 3.96 -9.62 0.46
CA SER A 125 4.28 -8.77 -0.70
C SER A 125 4.58 -9.57 -1.98
N ASN A 126 5.12 -10.80 -1.86
CA ASN A 126 5.55 -11.59 -3.02
C ASN A 126 4.54 -12.64 -3.53
N ALA A 127 3.57 -13.09 -2.72
CA ALA A 127 2.68 -14.19 -3.13
C ALA A 127 1.56 -13.72 -4.08
N LYS A 128 0.98 -12.54 -3.84
CA LYS A 128 -0.09 -11.97 -4.68
C LYS A 128 0.42 -11.49 -6.05
N ASN A 129 1.63 -10.94 -6.12
CA ASN A 129 2.16 -10.40 -7.38
C ASN A 129 2.41 -11.50 -8.42
N ARG A 130 2.85 -12.70 -7.99
CA ARG A 130 3.05 -13.85 -8.87
C ARG A 130 1.73 -14.40 -9.44
N GLN A 131 0.67 -14.48 -8.64
CA GLN A 131 -0.63 -14.96 -9.12
C GLN A 131 -1.22 -14.01 -10.17
N ILE A 132 -1.02 -12.70 -10.01
CA ILE A 132 -1.56 -11.71 -10.94
C ILE A 132 -0.77 -11.65 -12.24
N LEU A 133 0.56 -11.78 -12.19
CA LEU A 133 1.38 -11.94 -13.40
C LEU A 133 0.96 -13.18 -14.21
N VAL A 134 0.54 -14.25 -13.53
CA VAL A 134 -0.02 -15.44 -14.18
C VAL A 134 -1.38 -15.13 -14.80
N VAL A 135 -2.28 -14.42 -14.12
CA VAL A 135 -3.59 -14.03 -14.68
C VAL A 135 -3.44 -13.09 -15.88
N LEU A 136 -2.56 -12.09 -15.80
CA LEU A 136 -2.25 -11.19 -16.92
C LEU A 136 -1.59 -11.93 -18.08
N GLY A 137 -0.69 -12.87 -17.79
CA GLY A 137 -0.06 -13.73 -18.80
C GLY A 137 -1.06 -14.64 -19.50
N ILE A 138 -2.02 -15.22 -18.76
CA ILE A 138 -3.12 -16.01 -19.32
C ILE A 138 -4.02 -15.12 -20.17
N ALA A 139 -4.43 -13.94 -19.68
CA ALA A 139 -5.24 -12.99 -20.44
C ALA A 139 -4.57 -12.58 -21.75
N ALA A 140 -3.28 -12.24 -21.71
CA ALA A 140 -2.49 -11.91 -22.90
C ALA A 140 -2.40 -13.08 -23.88
N ALA A 141 -2.16 -14.30 -23.39
CA ALA A 141 -2.14 -15.50 -24.24
C ALA A 141 -3.51 -15.78 -24.88
N LEU A 142 -4.61 -15.60 -24.15
CA LEU A 142 -5.97 -15.76 -24.69
C LEU A 142 -6.27 -14.70 -25.76
N THR A 143 -5.86 -13.44 -25.55
CA THR A 143 -6.00 -12.41 -26.59
C THR A 143 -5.16 -12.71 -27.84
N LEU A 144 -3.94 -13.23 -27.68
CA LEU A 144 -3.13 -13.66 -28.81
C LEU A 144 -3.79 -14.81 -29.58
N LEU A 145 -4.47 -15.72 -28.88
CA LEU A 145 -5.23 -16.81 -29.50
C LEU A 145 -6.40 -16.28 -30.34
N THR A 146 -7.07 -15.20 -29.92
CA THR A 146 -8.13 -14.56 -30.72
C THR A 146 -7.62 -13.91 -32.02
N LEU A 147 -6.32 -13.60 -32.12
CA LEU A 147 -5.70 -13.13 -33.37
C LEU A 147 -5.44 -14.26 -34.37
N LEU A 148 -5.39 -15.52 -33.89
CA LEU A 148 -5.09 -16.70 -34.69
C LEU A 148 -6.35 -17.40 -35.23
N TYR A 149 -7.55 -17.02 -34.80
CA TYR A 149 -8.81 -17.67 -35.17
C TYR A 149 -9.91 -16.63 -35.48
N PRO A 150 -10.64 -16.81 -36.60
CA PRO A 150 -10.51 -15.93 -37.77
C PRO A 150 -10.31 -14.44 -37.41
N PHE A 151 -9.25 -13.86 -37.97
CA PHE A 151 -8.86 -12.47 -37.69
C PHE A 151 -9.99 -11.48 -38.04
N SER A 152 -10.49 -10.79 -37.03
CA SER A 152 -11.40 -9.65 -37.16
C SER A 152 -10.79 -8.44 -36.45
N LEU A 153 -10.65 -7.33 -37.18
CA LEU A 153 -10.11 -6.08 -36.65
C LEU A 153 -10.89 -5.59 -35.42
N ILE A 154 -12.22 -5.81 -35.42
CA ILE A 154 -13.11 -5.46 -34.31
C ILE A 154 -12.81 -6.33 -33.09
N SER A 155 -12.61 -7.64 -33.29
CA SER A 155 -12.26 -8.56 -32.19
C SER A 155 -10.89 -8.23 -31.60
N ALA A 156 -9.92 -7.86 -32.44
CA ALA A 156 -8.59 -7.42 -31.99
C ALA A 156 -8.65 -6.13 -31.15
N LEU A 157 -9.43 -5.13 -31.58
CA LEU A 157 -9.61 -3.88 -30.83
C LEU A 157 -10.30 -4.10 -29.48
N ILE A 158 -11.35 -4.93 -29.45
CA ILE A 158 -12.03 -5.30 -28.21
C ILE A 158 -11.09 -6.06 -27.29
N GLY A 159 -10.33 -7.02 -27.82
CA GLY A 159 -9.31 -7.75 -27.06
C GLY A 159 -8.28 -6.82 -26.41
N LEU A 160 -7.74 -5.85 -27.16
CA LEU A 160 -6.81 -4.86 -26.62
C LEU A 160 -7.44 -4.02 -25.49
N LEU A 161 -8.68 -3.57 -25.71
CA LEU A 161 -9.41 -2.78 -24.70
C LEU A 161 -9.67 -3.59 -23.43
N THR A 162 -9.96 -4.89 -23.56
CA THR A 162 -10.14 -5.77 -22.39
C THR A 162 -8.86 -5.96 -21.59
N LEU A 163 -7.69 -6.05 -22.24
CA LEU A 163 -6.40 -6.11 -21.53
C LEU A 163 -6.12 -4.84 -20.75
N ILE A 164 -6.35 -3.69 -21.37
CA ILE A 164 -6.21 -2.38 -20.72
C ILE A 164 -7.16 -2.32 -19.52
N GLY A 165 -8.41 -2.78 -19.69
CA GLY A 165 -9.40 -2.82 -18.61
C GLY A 165 -9.01 -3.73 -17.45
N ILE A 166 -8.48 -4.93 -17.70
CA ILE A 166 -7.96 -5.83 -16.67
C ILE A 166 -6.77 -5.20 -15.94
N TYR A 167 -5.87 -4.56 -16.68
CA TYR A 167 -4.72 -3.86 -16.10
C TYR A 167 -5.15 -2.70 -15.18
N ILE A 168 -6.13 -1.90 -15.62
CA ILE A 168 -6.69 -0.82 -14.81
C ILE A 168 -7.40 -1.39 -13.57
N SER A 169 -8.22 -2.44 -13.72
CA SER A 169 -8.90 -3.09 -12.60
C SER A 169 -7.90 -3.57 -11.54
N TRP A 170 -6.76 -4.11 -11.96
CA TRP A 170 -5.67 -4.49 -11.07
C TRP A 170 -5.04 -3.31 -10.31
N LEU A 171 -4.80 -2.18 -11.00
CA LEU A 171 -4.29 -0.97 -10.34
C LEU A 171 -5.28 -0.49 -9.26
N ILE A 172 -6.59 -0.56 -9.52
CA ILE A 172 -7.62 -0.22 -8.54
C ILE A 172 -7.59 -1.21 -7.36
N THR A 173 -7.46 -2.52 -7.61
CA THR A 173 -7.36 -3.52 -6.53
C THR A 173 -6.14 -3.26 -5.64
N LYS A 174 -5.02 -2.83 -6.22
CA LYS A 174 -3.81 -2.50 -5.45
C LYS A 174 -4.05 -1.34 -4.49
N GLU A 175 -4.73 -0.29 -4.94
CA GLU A 175 -5.07 0.84 -4.08
C GLU A 175 -6.12 0.45 -3.03
N GLU A 176 -7.15 -0.35 -3.38
CA GLU A 176 -8.12 -0.89 -2.39
C GLU A 176 -7.44 -1.72 -1.29
N LEU A 177 -6.34 -2.42 -1.62
CA LEU A 177 -5.57 -3.22 -0.66
C LEU A 177 -4.50 -2.40 0.11
N GLY A 178 -4.40 -1.09 -0.11
CA GLY A 178 -3.39 -0.23 0.52
C GLY A 178 -1.96 -0.50 0.05
N ILE A 179 -1.78 -1.21 -1.07
CA ILE A 179 -0.45 -1.51 -1.63
C ILE A 179 -0.10 -0.37 -2.60
N ARG A 180 0.63 0.63 -2.08
CA ARG A 180 1.06 1.79 -2.86
C ARG A 180 2.42 1.54 -3.51
N ASP A 181 2.41 1.39 -4.83
CA ASP A 181 3.61 1.40 -5.68
C ASP A 181 3.76 2.79 -6.34
N THR A 182 4.95 3.11 -6.85
CA THR A 182 5.27 4.39 -7.52
C THR A 182 4.29 4.74 -8.65
N ILE A 183 3.81 3.74 -9.39
CA ILE A 183 2.83 3.89 -10.47
C ILE A 183 1.46 4.32 -9.93
N THR A 184 0.97 3.64 -8.88
CA THR A 184 -0.33 3.95 -8.26
C THR A 184 -0.29 5.35 -7.61
N ALA A 185 0.82 5.69 -6.94
CA ALA A 185 1.03 7.01 -6.34
C ALA A 185 1.04 8.15 -7.38
N THR A 186 1.72 7.95 -8.52
CA THR A 186 1.80 8.96 -9.59
C THR A 186 0.47 9.17 -10.30
N LEU A 187 -0.28 8.09 -10.55
CA LEU A 187 -1.60 8.19 -11.15
C LEU A 187 -2.57 8.93 -10.21
N CYS A 188 -2.54 8.62 -8.92
CA CYS A 188 -3.39 9.27 -7.94
C CYS A 188 -3.03 10.73 -7.66
N SER A 189 -1.75 11.12 -7.71
CA SER A 189 -1.34 12.52 -7.56
C SER A 189 -1.70 13.37 -8.78
N THR A 190 -1.70 12.78 -9.98
CA THR A 190 -2.05 13.48 -11.22
C THR A 190 -3.56 13.69 -11.38
N LEU A 191 -4.37 12.77 -10.82
CA LEU A 191 -5.83 12.81 -10.95
C LEU A 191 -6.53 13.70 -9.90
N ASN A 192 -5.84 14.15 -8.85
CA ASN A 192 -6.46 14.97 -7.81
C ASN A 192 -5.47 15.96 -7.18
N GLU A 193 -5.76 17.26 -7.32
CA GLU A 193 -4.96 18.38 -6.76
C GLU A 193 -4.86 18.33 -5.21
N LYS A 194 -5.71 17.51 -4.56
CA LYS A 194 -5.72 17.25 -3.11
C LYS A 194 -5.26 15.86 -2.68
N GLY A 195 -4.60 15.09 -3.56
CA GLY A 195 -3.81 13.89 -3.20
C GLY A 195 -4.53 12.73 -2.49
N SER A 196 -5.86 12.75 -2.37
CA SER A 196 -6.62 11.78 -1.57
C SER A 196 -7.43 10.80 -2.44
N CYS A 197 -6.74 10.02 -3.28
CA CYS A 197 -7.32 8.82 -3.91
C CYS A 197 -7.93 7.87 -2.86
N SER A 198 -7.31 7.78 -1.69
CA SER A 198 -7.76 6.95 -0.57
C SER A 198 -9.14 7.33 -0.05
N ASN A 199 -9.55 8.60 -0.08
CA ASN A 199 -10.90 8.95 0.40
C ASN A 199 -12.00 8.57 -0.59
N ILE A 200 -11.69 8.39 -1.88
CA ILE A 200 -12.66 7.99 -2.91
C ILE A 200 -12.68 6.46 -3.07
N ILE A 201 -11.54 5.80 -2.91
CA ILE A 201 -11.41 4.33 -3.08
C ILE A 201 -11.61 3.58 -1.76
N ASN A 202 -11.20 4.16 -0.63
CA ASN A 202 -11.29 3.57 0.71
C ASN A 202 -12.47 4.09 1.54
N SER A 203 -13.16 5.16 1.09
CA SER A 203 -14.53 5.34 1.57
C SER A 203 -15.33 4.14 1.06
N LYS A 204 -16.36 3.77 1.81
CA LYS A 204 -17.18 2.58 1.62
C LYS A 204 -18.04 2.70 0.35
N VAL A 205 -17.40 2.91 -0.80
CA VAL A 205 -17.99 3.16 -2.11
C VAL A 205 -18.40 1.81 -2.69
N ARG A 206 -19.49 1.31 -2.12
CA ARG A 206 -20.21 0.16 -2.67
C ARG A 206 -20.99 0.67 -3.88
N PHE A 207 -20.53 0.37 -5.08
CA PHE A 207 -21.39 0.47 -6.26
C PHE A 207 -22.61 -0.43 -6.01
N LEU A 208 -23.81 0.16 -5.94
CA LEU A 208 -25.06 -0.51 -5.56
C LEU A 208 -25.11 -1.18 -4.16
N GLY A 209 -24.25 -0.80 -3.20
CA GLY A 209 -24.35 -1.34 -1.83
C GLY A 209 -23.85 -2.79 -1.65
N LEU A 210 -23.40 -3.47 -2.72
CA LEU A 210 -23.13 -4.91 -2.75
C LEU A 210 -21.69 -5.29 -3.18
N ILE A 211 -21.02 -4.50 -4.04
CA ILE A 211 -19.75 -4.90 -4.66
C ILE A 211 -18.76 -3.71 -4.70
N SER A 212 -17.45 -3.96 -4.52
CA SER A 212 -16.41 -2.92 -4.69
C SER A 212 -16.21 -2.55 -6.16
N LEU A 213 -15.80 -1.30 -6.44
CA LEU A 213 -15.58 -0.82 -7.80
C LEU A 213 -14.53 -1.66 -8.54
N SER A 214 -13.48 -2.09 -7.83
CA SER A 214 -12.46 -2.99 -8.38
C SER A 214 -13.05 -4.34 -8.80
N THR A 215 -13.90 -4.92 -7.95
CA THR A 215 -14.53 -6.23 -8.23
C THR A 215 -15.49 -6.14 -9.41
N ALA A 216 -16.28 -5.06 -9.50
CA ALA A 216 -17.22 -4.86 -10.61
C ALA A 216 -16.49 -4.69 -11.95
N THR A 217 -15.45 -3.86 -12.00
CA THR A 217 -14.62 -3.66 -13.21
C THR A 217 -13.86 -4.92 -13.59
N GLY A 218 -13.33 -5.66 -12.61
CA GLY A 218 -12.60 -6.90 -12.84
C GLY A 218 -13.48 -7.98 -13.45
N ILE A 219 -14.70 -8.18 -12.91
CA ILE A 219 -15.67 -9.14 -13.47
C ILE A 219 -16.05 -8.75 -14.89
N PHE A 220 -16.29 -7.46 -15.15
CA PHE A 220 -16.66 -6.96 -16.47
C PHE A 220 -15.63 -7.33 -17.54
N PHE A 221 -14.37 -6.93 -17.38
CA PHE A 221 -13.35 -7.18 -18.39
C PHE A 221 -12.92 -8.65 -18.47
N THR A 222 -12.92 -9.37 -17.34
CA THR A 222 -12.57 -10.80 -17.33
C THR A 222 -13.64 -11.64 -18.03
N SER A 223 -14.93 -11.26 -17.91
CA SER A 223 -16.04 -11.98 -18.56
C SER A 223 -16.03 -11.88 -20.09
N GLN A 224 -15.45 -10.82 -20.63
CA GLN A 224 -15.41 -10.57 -22.08
C GLN A 224 -14.42 -11.47 -22.81
N LEU A 225 -13.31 -11.86 -22.17
CA LEU A 225 -12.27 -12.72 -22.76
C LEU A 225 -12.75 -14.11 -23.19
N PRO A 226 -13.42 -14.92 -22.34
CA PRO A 226 -13.89 -16.24 -22.75
C PRO A 226 -14.98 -16.15 -23.82
N ILE A 227 -15.84 -15.11 -23.78
CA ILE A 227 -16.89 -14.92 -24.78
C ILE A 227 -16.27 -14.60 -26.14
N LEU A 228 -15.29 -13.70 -26.18
CA LEU A 228 -14.56 -13.37 -27.40
C LEU A 228 -13.81 -14.59 -27.97
N LEU A 229 -13.34 -15.49 -27.11
CA LEU A 229 -12.54 -16.66 -27.51
C LEU A 229 -13.37 -17.86 -27.99
N PHE A 230 -14.49 -18.16 -27.32
CA PHE A 230 -15.32 -19.33 -27.64
C PHE A 230 -16.47 -19.04 -28.60
N ILE A 231 -17.02 -17.82 -28.55
CA ILE A 231 -18.21 -17.43 -29.34
C ILE A 231 -17.80 -16.46 -30.47
N GLY A 232 -16.78 -15.64 -30.24
CA GLY A 232 -16.37 -14.57 -31.15
C GLY A 232 -17.10 -13.26 -30.87
N PHE A 233 -17.02 -12.32 -31.81
CA PHE A 233 -17.69 -11.02 -31.65
C PHE A 233 -19.21 -11.14 -31.86
N ASP A 234 -19.96 -11.05 -30.76
CA ASP A 234 -21.42 -10.96 -30.77
C ASP A 234 -21.90 -9.53 -30.47
N VAL A 235 -22.54 -8.89 -31.46
CA VAL A 235 -22.95 -7.48 -31.35
C VAL A 235 -23.93 -7.26 -30.19
N THR A 236 -24.84 -8.21 -29.95
CA THR A 236 -25.88 -8.08 -28.92
C THR A 236 -25.27 -8.10 -27.52
N PHE A 237 -24.37 -9.04 -27.25
CA PHE A 237 -23.66 -9.13 -25.98
C PHE A 237 -22.84 -7.87 -25.68
N PHE A 238 -22.00 -7.43 -26.62
CA PHE A 238 -21.14 -6.26 -26.40
C PHE A 238 -21.95 -4.96 -26.27
N SER A 239 -23.09 -4.84 -26.95
CA SER A 239 -23.99 -3.69 -26.81
C SER A 239 -24.65 -3.64 -25.43
N ILE A 240 -25.10 -4.79 -24.91
CA ILE A 240 -25.67 -4.88 -23.55
C ILE A 240 -24.61 -4.60 -22.49
N ALA A 241 -23.40 -5.14 -22.67
CA ALA A 241 -22.28 -4.89 -21.78
C ALA A 241 -21.93 -3.39 -21.72
N LEU A 242 -21.92 -2.70 -22.85
CA LEU A 242 -21.69 -1.26 -22.91
C LEU A 242 -22.79 -0.48 -22.17
N LEU A 243 -24.06 -0.84 -22.37
CA LEU A 243 -25.19 -0.23 -21.68
C LEU A 243 -25.11 -0.42 -20.17
N ALA A 244 -24.67 -1.59 -19.71
CA ALA A 244 -24.46 -1.90 -18.30
C ALA A 244 -23.29 -1.12 -17.68
N ALA A 245 -22.32 -0.67 -18.48
CA ALA A 245 -21.19 0.14 -18.02
C ALA A 245 -21.54 1.63 -17.82
N ILE A 246 -22.59 2.14 -18.48
CA ILE A 246 -22.97 3.56 -18.40
C ILE A 246 -23.22 4.03 -16.95
N PRO A 247 -23.98 3.32 -16.10
CA PRO A 247 -24.18 3.73 -14.71
C PRO A 247 -22.87 3.80 -13.91
N ALA A 248 -21.93 2.90 -14.17
CA ALA A 248 -20.63 2.88 -13.50
C ALA A 248 -19.76 4.09 -13.90
N VAL A 249 -19.77 4.45 -15.19
CA VAL A 249 -19.05 5.64 -15.69
C VAL A 249 -19.66 6.93 -15.13
N LEU A 250 -20.99 7.06 -15.15
CA LEU A 250 -21.68 8.23 -14.59
C LEU A 250 -21.42 8.39 -13.09
N TYR A 251 -21.44 7.28 -12.35
CA TYR A 251 -21.11 7.28 -10.93
C TYR A 251 -19.66 7.68 -10.67
N SER A 252 -18.72 7.16 -11.46
CA SER A 252 -17.31 7.54 -11.39
C SER A 252 -17.11 9.04 -11.63
N LEU A 253 -17.77 9.62 -12.63
CA LEU A 253 -17.72 11.06 -12.90
C LEU A 253 -18.33 11.88 -11.76
N TYR A 254 -19.45 11.44 -11.19
CA TYR A 254 -20.06 12.09 -10.03
C TYR A 254 -19.16 12.05 -8.80
N SER A 255 -18.45 10.95 -8.56
CA SER A 255 -17.52 10.83 -7.43
C SER A 255 -16.23 11.65 -7.58
N GLN A 256 -15.92 12.09 -8.80
CA GLN A 256 -14.75 12.92 -9.14
C GLN A 256 -15.06 14.42 -9.18
N ALA A 257 -16.35 14.82 -9.23
CA ALA A 257 -16.83 16.20 -9.28
C ALA A 257 -17.12 16.75 -7.87
#